data_AF-A0A969X6T8-F1
#
_entry.id   AF-A0A969X6T8-F1
#
_cell.length_a   1.000
_cell.length_b   1.000
_cell.length_c   1.000
_cell.angle_alpha   90.00
_cell.angle_beta   90.00
_cell.angle_gamma   90.00
#
_symmetry.space_group_name_H-M   'P 1'
#
loop_
_entity.id
_entity.type
_entity.pdbx_description
1 polymer ?
#
loop_
_entity_poly.entity_id
_entity_poly.type
_entity_poly.pdbx_seq_one_letter_code
_entity_poly.pdbx_strand_id
1 'polypeptide(L)'
;MDKKIIVNYDAKQTRVAVLEDGKPVELYVERPVQQRVVGNIYKGVVENVLPGMQAAFVNIGQERNAFLYVDDILVEEDDQENGEDLRSPRPIQSLLAVGKEVMVQVVKEPFGNKGARLTSQITLPGRFLVLVPGGDQVGISRRIEAKNERERLKKIAEEIRPRGIGLIVRTVAE
;
A
#
# COMPACT_ATOMS: atom_id res chain seq x y z
N MET A 1 16.13 -29.20 7.70
CA MET A 1 15.59 -28.58 6.47
C MET A 1 16.49 -27.41 6.13
N ASP A 2 17.39 -27.60 5.18
CA ASP A 2 18.32 -26.56 4.73
C ASP A 2 17.62 -25.74 3.64
N LYS A 3 17.45 -24.44 3.86
CA LYS A 3 16.84 -23.51 2.89
C LYS A 3 17.92 -22.55 2.37
N LYS A 4 18.07 -22.48 1.05
CA LYS A 4 19.00 -21.56 0.41
C LYS A 4 18.30 -20.72 -0.62
N ILE A 5 18.66 -19.45 -0.68
CA ILE A 5 18.27 -18.53 -1.74
C ILE A 5 19.49 -18.32 -2.61
N ILE A 6 19.41 -18.76 -3.87
CA ILE A 6 20.47 -18.57 -4.86
C ILE A 6 20.06 -17.43 -5.77
N VAL A 7 20.83 -16.35 -5.74
CA VAL A 7 20.63 -15.18 -6.60
C VAL A 7 21.66 -15.22 -7.72
N ASN A 8 21.18 -15.18 -8.95
CA ASN A 8 22.01 -14.98 -10.13
C ASN A 8 21.57 -13.69 -10.84
N TYR A 9 22.51 -12.79 -11.03
CA TYR A 9 22.27 -11.50 -11.66
C TYR A 9 23.07 -11.39 -12.96
N ASP A 10 22.40 -10.96 -14.04
CA ASP A 10 23.01 -10.56 -15.30
C ASP A 10 22.32 -9.29 -15.86
N ALA A 11 22.89 -8.68 -16.89
CA ALA A 11 22.39 -7.42 -17.46
C ALA A 11 20.97 -7.54 -18.08
N LYS A 12 20.51 -8.75 -18.40
CA LYS A 12 19.21 -9.01 -19.04
C LYS A 12 18.16 -9.52 -18.05
N GLN A 13 18.57 -10.05 -16.90
CA GLN A 13 17.66 -10.60 -15.90
C GLN A 13 18.31 -10.81 -14.53
N THR A 14 17.49 -10.71 -13.50
CA THR A 14 17.75 -11.23 -12.15
C THR A 14 16.98 -12.53 -11.98
N ARG A 15 17.65 -13.59 -11.53
CA ARG A 15 17.05 -14.90 -11.24
C ARG A 15 17.25 -15.23 -9.78
N VAL A 16 16.18 -15.64 -9.11
CA VAL A 16 16.22 -16.08 -7.71
C VAL A 16 15.62 -17.48 -7.61
N ALA A 17 16.41 -18.45 -7.17
CA ALA A 17 15.96 -19.80 -6.90
C ALA A 17 15.90 -20.06 -5.39
N VAL A 18 14.78 -20.58 -4.91
CA VAL A 18 14.66 -21.09 -3.55
C VAL A 18 14.90 -22.59 -3.60
N LEU A 19 15.90 -23.06 -2.85
CA LEU A 19 16.24 -24.47 -2.72
C LEU A 19 15.81 -24.98 -1.34
N GLU A 20 15.22 -26.17 -1.30
CA GLU A 20 14.99 -26.94 -0.09
C GLU A 20 15.75 -28.26 -0.20
N ASP A 21 16.64 -28.52 0.76
CA ASP A 21 17.51 -29.71 0.80
C ASP A 21 18.23 -29.96 -0.54
N GLY A 22 18.72 -28.87 -1.14
CA GLY A 22 19.45 -28.87 -2.41
C GLY A 22 18.59 -28.96 -3.67
N LYS A 23 17.26 -29.09 -3.55
CA LYS A 23 16.33 -29.18 -4.69
C LYS A 23 15.63 -27.84 -4.94
N PRO A 24 15.57 -27.33 -6.18
CA PRO A 24 14.81 -26.13 -6.49
C PRO A 24 13.30 -26.34 -6.28
N VAL A 25 12.67 -25.47 -5.51
CA VAL A 25 11.22 -25.49 -5.25
C VAL A 25 10.48 -24.26 -5.82
N GLU A 26 11.15 -23.12 -5.90
CA GLU A 26 10.62 -21.89 -6.52
C GLU A 26 11.70 -21.21 -7.37
N LEU A 27 11.28 -20.61 -8.49
CA LEU A 27 12.14 -19.83 -9.38
C LEU A 27 11.46 -18.52 -9.77
N TYR A 28 12.11 -17.41 -9.47
CA TYR A 28 11.72 -16.06 -9.85
C TYR A 28 12.67 -15.55 -10.92
N VAL A 29 12.12 -14.95 -11.98
CA VAL A 29 12.89 -14.33 -13.05
C VAL A 29 12.33 -12.94 -13.29
N GLU A 30 13.15 -11.93 -13.01
CA GLU A 30 12.85 -10.53 -13.25
C GLU A 30 13.72 -10.05 -14.42
N ARG A 31 13.12 -9.36 -15.40
CA ARG A 31 13.84 -8.73 -16.51
C ARG A 31 13.77 -7.21 -16.32
N PRO A 32 14.75 -6.44 -16.81
CA PRO A 32 14.70 -4.98 -16.82
C PRO A 32 13.70 -4.53 -17.90
N VAL A 33 12.41 -4.75 -17.63
CA VAL A 33 11.32 -4.11 -18.35
C VAL A 33 10.74 -3.08 -17.38
N GLN A 34 10.50 -1.88 -17.91
CA GLN A 34 9.90 -0.69 -17.28
C GLN A 34 9.44 -0.92 -15.83
N GLN A 35 10.17 -0.35 -14.88
CA GLN A 35 9.86 -0.47 -13.45
C GLN A 35 8.42 -0.02 -13.20
N ARG A 36 7.58 -0.97 -12.83
CA ARG A 36 6.22 -0.67 -12.37
C ARG A 36 6.35 0.10 -11.07
N VAL A 37 5.64 1.22 -10.99
CA VAL A 37 5.66 2.07 -9.80
C VAL A 37 4.49 1.79 -8.86
N VAL A 38 3.50 0.99 -9.28
CA VAL A 38 2.36 0.61 -8.43
C VAL A 38 2.86 -0.13 -7.19
N GLY A 39 2.37 0.30 -6.03
CA GLY A 39 2.75 -0.25 -4.73
C GLY A 39 3.98 0.40 -4.12
N ASN A 40 4.79 1.14 -4.89
CA ASN A 40 5.90 1.91 -4.33
C ASN A 40 5.39 2.97 -3.37
N ILE A 41 6.13 3.18 -2.29
CA ILE A 41 5.85 4.16 -1.25
C ILE A 41 6.92 5.25 -1.34
N TYR A 42 6.48 6.50 -1.32
CA TYR A 42 7.34 7.68 -1.42
C TYR A 42 7.03 8.63 -0.27
N LYS A 43 8.06 9.39 0.13
CA LYS A 43 7.87 10.64 0.86
C LYS A 43 7.83 11.76 -0.19
N GLY A 44 6.62 12.18 -0.55
CA GLY A 44 6.41 13.20 -1.57
C GLY A 44 6.30 14.61 -0.97
N VAL A 45 6.46 15.63 -1.81
CA VAL A 45 6.26 17.04 -1.42
C VAL A 45 5.05 17.60 -2.16
N VAL A 46 4.11 18.21 -1.44
CA VAL A 46 2.94 18.85 -2.03
C VAL A 46 3.38 20.09 -2.82
N GLU A 47 3.23 20.08 -4.15
CA GLU A 47 3.58 21.23 -4.98
C GLU A 47 2.40 22.18 -5.20
N ASN A 48 1.18 21.64 -5.27
CA ASN A 48 -0.01 22.45 -5.47
C ASN A 48 -1.24 21.81 -4.83
N VAL A 49 -2.16 22.64 -4.33
CA VAL A 49 -3.45 22.22 -3.79
C VAL A 49 -4.56 22.83 -4.64
N LEU A 50 -5.50 21.99 -5.09
CA LEU A 50 -6.58 22.33 -6.01
C LEU A 50 -7.94 22.17 -5.31
N PRO A 51 -8.49 23.23 -4.69
CA PRO A 51 -9.73 23.16 -3.92
C PRO A 51 -10.94 22.78 -4.78
N GLY A 52 -11.01 23.29 -6.02
CA GLY A 52 -12.11 22.96 -6.94
C GLY A 52 -12.15 21.49 -7.36
N MET A 53 -11.05 20.75 -7.20
CA MET A 53 -10.95 19.33 -7.51
C MET A 53 -10.83 18.45 -6.25
N GLN A 54 -10.80 19.05 -5.06
CA GLN A 54 -10.52 18.37 -3.79
C GLN A 54 -9.29 17.44 -3.88
N ALA A 55 -8.19 17.98 -4.42
CA ALA A 55 -6.99 17.21 -4.69
C ALA A 55 -5.71 18.04 -4.58
N ALA A 56 -4.57 17.36 -4.54
CA ALA A 56 -3.25 17.96 -4.55
C ALA A 56 -2.33 17.28 -5.57
N PHE A 57 -1.40 18.05 -6.13
CA PHE A 57 -0.27 17.53 -6.88
C PHE A 57 0.92 17.33 -5.94
N VAL A 58 1.48 16.13 -5.95
CA VAL A 58 2.58 15.72 -5.09
C VAL A 58 3.75 15.29 -5.95
N ASN A 59 4.90 15.92 -5.75
CA ASN A 59 6.14 15.51 -6.37
C ASN A 59 6.72 14.30 -5.61
N ILE A 60 6.91 13.21 -6.34
CA ILE A 60 7.46 11.94 -5.84
C ILE A 60 8.78 11.56 -6.53
N GLY A 61 9.43 12.52 -7.19
CA GLY A 61 10.68 12.31 -7.93
C GLY A 61 10.51 11.68 -9.32
N GLN A 62 9.28 11.65 -9.84
CA GLN A 62 8.97 11.18 -11.20
C GLN A 62 8.91 12.37 -12.17
N GLU A 63 8.95 12.10 -13.48
CA GLU A 63 8.88 13.15 -14.52
C GLU A 63 7.65 14.06 -14.43
N ARG A 64 6.56 13.56 -13.84
CA ARG A 64 5.31 14.29 -13.64
C ARG A 64 4.86 14.15 -12.20
N ASN A 65 4.30 15.24 -11.67
CA ASN A 65 3.64 15.21 -10.37
C ASN A 65 2.50 14.21 -10.35
N ALA A 66 2.41 13.50 -9.24
CA ALA A 66 1.38 12.54 -8.97
C ALA A 66 0.17 13.22 -8.30
N PHE A 67 -0.99 12.58 -8.38
CA PHE A 67 -2.28 13.12 -7.99
C PHE A 67 -2.78 12.42 -6.72
N LEU A 68 -3.03 13.19 -5.67
CA LEU A 68 -3.60 12.73 -4.40
C LEU A 68 -4.98 13.37 -4.19
N TYR A 69 -6.02 12.54 -4.06
CA TYR A 69 -7.40 12.99 -3.86
C TYR A 69 -7.73 13.02 -2.36
N VAL A 70 -8.64 13.92 -1.95
CA VAL A 70 -8.99 14.12 -0.54
C VAL A 70 -9.40 12.84 0.19
N ASP A 71 -10.20 11.98 -0.45
CA ASP A 71 -10.68 10.73 0.16
C ASP A 71 -9.57 9.67 0.28
N ASP A 72 -8.43 9.87 -0.39
CA ASP A 72 -7.27 8.98 -0.27
C ASP A 72 -6.27 9.46 0.81
N ILE A 73 -6.63 10.49 1.59
CA ILE A 73 -5.80 11.03 2.68
C ILE A 73 -6.23 10.44 4.02
N LEU A 74 -5.33 9.71 4.67
CA LEU A 74 -5.44 9.33 6.07
C LEU A 74 -5.36 10.58 6.95
N VAL A 75 -6.38 10.77 7.78
CA VAL A 75 -6.44 11.83 8.79
C VAL A 75 -5.98 11.22 10.12
N GLU A 76 -4.98 11.83 10.76
CA GLU A 76 -4.46 11.35 12.05
C GLU A 76 -5.43 11.72 13.18
N GLU A 77 -5.51 10.84 14.20
CA GLU A 77 -6.39 11.04 15.35
C GLU A 77 -5.98 12.24 16.24
N ASP A 78 -4.75 12.73 16.13
CA ASP A 78 -4.29 13.91 16.87
C ASP A 78 -4.97 15.22 16.41
N ASP A 79 -5.68 15.23 15.28
CA ASP A 79 -6.56 16.33 14.88
C ASP A 79 -7.82 16.46 15.77
N GLN A 80 -8.04 15.55 16.72
CA GLN A 80 -9.21 15.51 17.62
C GLN A 80 -9.26 16.64 18.66
N GLU A 81 -8.19 17.42 18.88
CA GLU A 81 -8.21 18.52 19.85
C GLU A 81 -9.27 19.60 19.53
N ASN A 82 -9.78 19.66 18.30
CA ASN A 82 -10.77 20.66 17.88
C ASN A 82 -12.24 20.20 17.98
N GLY A 83 -12.54 18.98 18.47
CA GLY A 83 -13.93 18.53 18.67
C GLY A 83 -14.76 18.40 17.37
N GLU A 84 -14.11 18.42 16.20
CA GLU A 84 -14.77 18.22 14.91
C GLU A 84 -14.95 16.73 14.61
N ASP A 85 -16.14 16.36 14.15
CA ASP A 85 -16.46 14.98 13.76
C ASP A 85 -15.49 14.52 12.66
N LEU A 86 -14.69 13.49 12.96
CA LEU A 86 -13.72 12.85 12.04
C LEU A 86 -14.35 12.40 10.71
N ARG A 87 -15.68 12.30 10.65
CA ARG A 87 -16.45 11.87 9.48
C ARG A 87 -16.97 13.00 8.62
N SER A 88 -16.77 14.26 9.02
CA SER A 88 -17.17 15.41 8.21
C SER A 88 -16.22 15.57 7.02
N PRO A 89 -16.72 15.77 5.78
CA PRO A 89 -15.86 15.99 4.63
C PRO A 89 -15.01 17.24 4.85
N ARG A 90 -13.70 17.05 5.00
CA ARG A 90 -12.77 18.17 5.18
C ARG A 90 -12.30 18.65 3.82
N PRO A 91 -12.25 19.97 3.57
CA PRO A 91 -11.70 20.48 2.33
C PRO A 91 -10.22 20.14 2.23
N ILE A 92 -9.72 19.81 1.04
CA ILE A 92 -8.30 19.48 0.82
C ILE A 92 -7.31 20.53 1.38
N GLN A 93 -7.72 21.80 1.43
CA GLN A 93 -6.94 22.93 1.93
C GLN A 93 -6.69 22.89 3.45
N SER A 94 -7.55 22.22 4.21
CA SER A 94 -7.32 22.02 5.65
C SER A 94 -6.43 20.83 5.95
N LEU A 95 -6.28 19.90 5.00
CA LEU A 95 -5.50 18.68 5.16
C LEU A 95 -4.06 18.82 4.63
N LEU A 96 -3.87 19.57 3.54
CA LEU A 96 -2.56 19.71 2.89
C LEU A 96 -2.21 21.17 2.62
N ALA A 97 -0.93 21.48 2.75
CA ALA A 97 -0.35 22.76 2.38
C ALA A 97 0.84 22.57 1.43
N VAL A 98 1.04 23.53 0.53
CA VAL A 98 2.18 23.53 -0.40
C VAL A 98 3.50 23.52 0.38
N GLY A 99 4.45 22.71 -0.09
CA GLY A 99 5.76 22.48 0.55
C GLY A 99 5.75 21.46 1.68
N LYS A 100 4.59 20.96 2.13
CA LYS A 100 4.52 19.90 3.13
C LYS A 100 4.89 18.55 2.53
N GLU A 101 5.59 17.75 3.33
CA GLU A 101 5.89 16.38 3.00
C GLU A 101 4.71 15.47 3.36
N VAL A 102 4.44 14.45 2.54
CA VAL A 102 3.37 13.49 2.76
C VAL A 102 3.83 12.09 2.33
N MET A 103 3.58 11.08 3.16
CA MET A 103 3.84 9.70 2.80
C MET A 103 2.71 9.18 1.91
N VAL A 104 3.05 8.62 0.75
CA VAL A 104 2.08 8.21 -0.27
C VAL A 104 2.49 6.91 -0.93
N GLN A 105 1.50 6.09 -1.26
CA GLN A 105 1.64 4.87 -2.05
C GLN A 105 0.99 5.06 -3.43
N VAL A 106 1.64 4.57 -4.47
CA VAL A 106 1.08 4.60 -5.83
C VAL A 106 0.03 3.51 -5.99
N VAL A 107 -1.20 3.91 -6.31
CA VAL A 107 -2.33 2.99 -6.57
C VAL A 107 -2.62 2.78 -8.04
N LYS A 108 -2.24 3.75 -8.90
CA LYS A 108 -2.34 3.63 -10.37
C LYS A 108 -1.12 4.25 -11.04
N GLU A 109 -0.62 3.59 -12.08
CA GLU A 109 0.49 4.10 -12.90
C GLU A 109 0.14 5.42 -13.59
N PRO A 110 1.15 6.26 -13.90
CA PRO A 110 0.95 7.37 -14.80
C PRO A 110 0.44 6.87 -16.15
N PHE A 111 -0.49 7.61 -16.75
CA PHE A 111 -1.08 7.25 -18.04
C PHE A 111 -1.11 8.46 -18.97
N GLY A 112 -0.43 8.33 -20.12
CA GLY A 112 -0.29 9.39 -21.11
C GLY A 112 0.29 10.65 -20.48
N ASN A 113 -0.52 11.71 -20.42
CA ASN A 113 -0.11 12.98 -19.83
C ASN A 113 -0.42 13.13 -18.33
N LYS A 114 -1.09 12.16 -17.71
CA LYS A 114 -1.49 12.21 -16.30
C LYS A 114 -0.43 11.50 -15.44
N GLY A 115 -0.04 12.14 -14.33
CA GLY A 115 0.80 11.50 -13.33
C GLY A 115 0.12 10.32 -12.62
N ALA A 116 0.88 9.64 -11.77
CA ALA A 116 0.39 8.51 -10.99
C ALA A 116 -0.74 8.92 -10.03
N ARG A 117 -1.64 7.99 -9.66
CA ARG A 117 -2.59 8.22 -8.56
C ARG A 117 -1.98 7.72 -7.25
N LEU A 118 -2.14 8.50 -6.20
CA LEU A 118 -1.62 8.25 -4.87
C LEU A 118 -2.72 8.01 -3.83
N THR A 119 -2.33 7.41 -2.73
CA THR A 119 -3.05 7.40 -1.44
C THR A 119 -2.06 7.55 -0.30
N SER A 120 -2.44 8.17 0.82
CA SER A 120 -1.66 8.07 2.06
C SER A 120 -2.09 6.91 2.95
N GLN A 121 -3.15 6.17 2.58
CA GLN A 121 -3.51 4.92 3.21
C GLN A 121 -2.60 3.78 2.72
N ILE A 122 -1.47 3.63 3.40
CA ILE A 122 -0.44 2.64 3.05
C ILE A 122 -0.96 1.22 3.25
N THR A 123 -0.63 0.33 2.31
CA THR A 123 -0.89 -1.11 2.43
C THR A 123 0.37 -1.92 2.12
N LEU A 124 0.62 -2.94 2.94
CA LEU A 124 1.79 -3.82 2.83
C LEU A 124 1.32 -5.26 2.59
N PRO A 125 1.15 -5.68 1.32
CA PRO A 125 0.68 -7.02 0.99
C PRO A 125 1.80 -8.06 1.14
N GLY A 126 1.64 -8.96 2.10
CA GLY A 126 2.39 -10.22 2.20
C GLY A 126 1.69 -11.37 1.48
N ARG A 127 2.20 -12.60 1.62
CA ARG A 127 1.62 -13.80 0.98
C ARG A 127 0.20 -14.09 1.45
N PHE A 128 -0.02 -14.07 2.76
CA PHE A 128 -1.29 -14.45 3.40
C PHE A 128 -2.09 -13.26 3.93
N LEU A 129 -1.42 -12.17 4.29
CA LEU A 129 -2.00 -11.01 4.94
C LEU A 129 -1.66 -9.74 4.18
N VAL A 130 -2.49 -8.71 4.28
CA VAL A 130 -2.14 -7.33 3.96
C VAL A 130 -2.19 -6.54 5.26
N LEU A 131 -1.10 -5.89 5.63
CA LEU A 131 -1.11 -4.94 6.74
C LEU A 131 -1.61 -3.58 6.24
N VAL A 132 -2.45 -2.94 7.05
CA VAL A 132 -3.01 -1.61 6.81
C VAL A 132 -2.69 -0.73 8.02
N PRO A 133 -1.51 -0.08 8.06
CA PRO A 133 -1.19 0.90 9.09
C PRO A 133 -2.25 2.00 9.16
N GLY A 134 -2.64 2.42 10.37
CA GLY A 134 -3.72 3.39 10.58
C GLY A 134 -5.14 2.82 10.43
N GLY A 135 -5.26 1.51 10.14
CA GLY A 135 -6.53 0.78 10.25
C GLY A 135 -6.69 0.11 11.62
N ASP A 136 -7.91 -0.24 11.98
CA ASP A 136 -8.22 -0.88 13.28
C ASP A 136 -8.99 -2.21 13.17
N GLN A 137 -9.24 -2.67 11.95
CA GLN A 137 -10.15 -3.78 11.67
C GLN A 137 -9.46 -4.96 10.98
N VAL A 138 -10.02 -6.16 11.22
CA VAL A 138 -9.72 -7.37 10.46
C VAL A 138 -10.73 -7.57 9.33
N GLY A 139 -10.23 -7.62 8.09
CA GLY A 139 -10.99 -7.99 6.91
C GLY A 139 -10.63 -9.40 6.42
N ILE A 140 -11.61 -10.17 5.93
CA ILE A 140 -11.38 -11.46 5.26
C ILE A 140 -11.75 -11.34 3.79
N SER A 141 -10.87 -11.78 2.89
CA SER A 141 -11.10 -11.80 1.44
C SER A 141 -12.51 -12.30 1.10
N ARG A 142 -13.21 -11.58 0.22
CA ARG A 142 -14.57 -11.95 -0.22
C ARG A 142 -14.60 -13.27 -1.01
N ARG A 143 -13.46 -13.74 -1.53
CA ARG A 143 -13.35 -15.01 -2.26
C ARG A 143 -13.32 -16.24 -1.35
N ILE A 144 -13.11 -16.07 -0.04
CA ILE A 144 -13.22 -17.17 0.93
C ILE A 144 -14.69 -17.24 1.33
N GLU A 145 -15.44 -18.18 0.78
CA GLU A 145 -16.91 -18.23 0.94
C GLU A 145 -17.35 -19.05 2.15
N ALA A 146 -16.58 -20.10 2.49
CA ALA A 146 -16.91 -21.02 3.58
C ALA A 146 -16.96 -20.29 4.93
N LYS A 147 -18.15 -20.21 5.54
CA LYS A 147 -18.38 -19.47 6.79
C LYS A 147 -17.46 -19.91 7.93
N ASN A 148 -17.31 -21.22 8.12
CA ASN A 148 -16.45 -21.78 9.18
C ASN A 148 -14.98 -21.35 9.00
N GLU A 149 -14.50 -21.32 7.77
CA GLU A 149 -13.12 -20.92 7.47
C GLU A 149 -12.91 -19.41 7.66
N ARG A 150 -13.89 -18.59 7.24
CA ARG A 150 -13.87 -17.15 7.51
C ARG A 150 -13.80 -16.85 9.01
N GLU A 151 -14.58 -17.56 9.82
CA GLU A 151 -14.59 -17.41 11.28
C GLU A 151 -13.25 -17.84 11.90
N ARG A 152 -12.70 -18.98 11.47
CA ARG A 152 -11.39 -19.47 11.89
C ARG A 152 -10.28 -18.46 11.58
N LEU A 153 -10.19 -18.01 10.34
CA LEU A 153 -9.18 -17.06 9.90
C LEU A 153 -9.33 -15.69 10.56
N LYS A 154 -10.56 -15.22 10.78
CA LYS A 154 -10.81 -13.97 11.51
C LYS A 154 -10.30 -14.05 12.95
N LYS A 155 -10.55 -15.17 13.65
CA LYS A 155 -10.07 -15.35 15.01
C LYS A 155 -8.54 -15.30 15.08
N ILE A 156 -7.86 -16.05 14.20
CA ILE A 156 -6.39 -16.06 14.13
C ILE A 156 -5.86 -14.65 13.82
N ALA A 157 -6.47 -13.96 12.85
CA ALA A 157 -6.07 -12.61 12.46
C ALA A 157 -6.23 -11.59 13.59
N GLU A 158 -7.30 -11.64 14.39
CA GLU A 158 -7.46 -10.78 15.56
C GLU A 158 -6.43 -11.06 16.66
N GLU A 159 -6.06 -12.34 16.87
CA GLU A 159 -5.06 -12.73 17.88
C GLU A 159 -3.66 -12.20 17.54
N ILE A 160 -3.29 -12.16 16.26
CA ILE A 160 -1.95 -11.72 15.81
C ILE A 160 -1.88 -10.23 15.45
N ARG A 161 -3.02 -9.51 15.48
CA ARG A 161 -3.10 -8.13 15.01
C ARG A 161 -2.33 -7.18 15.93
N PRO A 162 -1.38 -6.39 15.41
CA PRO A 162 -0.76 -5.32 16.18
C PRO A 162 -1.78 -4.20 16.51
N ARG A 163 -1.61 -3.51 17.63
CA ARG A 163 -2.43 -2.35 17.98
C ARG A 163 -2.28 -1.24 16.94
N GLY A 164 -3.39 -0.57 16.59
CA GLY A 164 -3.40 0.53 15.61
C GLY A 164 -3.12 0.11 14.15
N ILE A 165 -3.16 -1.19 13.87
CA ILE A 165 -2.95 -1.74 12.52
C ILE A 165 -4.13 -2.63 12.14
N GLY A 166 -4.62 -2.46 10.91
CA GLY A 166 -5.62 -3.31 10.29
C GLY A 166 -4.96 -4.50 9.58
N LEU A 167 -5.68 -5.60 9.47
CA LEU A 167 -5.21 -6.80 8.75
C LEU A 167 -6.27 -7.26 7.75
N ILE A 168 -5.85 -7.58 6.53
CA ILE A 168 -6.72 -8.22 5.55
C ILE A 168 -6.18 -9.61 5.23
N VAL A 169 -6.97 -10.65 5.49
CA VAL A 169 -6.62 -12.04 5.15
C VAL A 169 -6.90 -12.28 3.66
N ARG A 170 -5.87 -12.73 2.93
CA ARG A 170 -5.91 -13.00 1.49
C ARG A 170 -6.44 -14.42 1.23
N THR A 171 -6.95 -14.65 0.02
CA THR A 171 -7.48 -15.97 -0.41
C THR A 171 -6.46 -17.10 -0.29
N VAL A 172 -5.17 -16.82 -0.40
CA VAL A 172 -4.08 -17.82 -0.28
C VAL A 172 -3.94 -18.37 1.15
N ALA A 173 -4.64 -17.80 2.14
CA ALA A 173 -4.60 -18.25 3.52
C ALA A 173 -5.59 -19.38 3.86
N GLU A 174 -6.55 -19.66 2.97
CA GLU A 174 -7.38 -20.86 2.98
C GLU A 174 -6.54 -22.08 2.55
#